data_AF-A0A2V7I8Q8-F1
#
_entry.id   AF-A0A2V7I8Q8-F1
#
_cell.length_a   1.000
_cell.length_b   1.000
_cell.length_c   1.000
_cell.angle_alpha   90.00
_cell.angle_beta   90.00
_cell.angle_gamma   90.00
#
_symmetry.space_group_name_H-M   'P 1'
#
loop_
_entity.id
_entity.type
_entity.pdbx_description
1 polymer ?
#
loop_
_entity_poly.entity_id
_entity_poly.type
_entity_poly.pdbx_seq_one_letter_code
_entity_poly.pdbx_strand_id
1 'polypeptide(L)'
;MFDWEAYLLLARELIVSPAEVLAEAAWRAAASRAYYAAHHTGHHYLEENVGFERGDEGIHRAVILGLQLEMEEVAVDLERLFKNRVHADYEARTFTRGNAEYAVELAASIVDRLR
;
A
#
# COMPACT_ATOMS: atom_id res chain seq x y z
N MET A 1 -8.08 -16.63 6.59
CA MET A 1 -7.18 -15.48 6.43
C MET A 1 -7.93 -14.41 5.64
N PHE A 2 -7.70 -13.13 5.89
CA PHE A 2 -8.31 -12.05 5.10
C PHE A 2 -7.62 -11.93 3.74
N ASP A 3 -8.38 -11.70 2.67
CA ASP A 3 -7.86 -11.42 1.34
C ASP A 3 -7.50 -9.93 1.23
N TRP A 4 -6.21 -9.63 1.23
CA TRP A 4 -5.71 -8.25 1.21
C TRP A 4 -5.92 -7.56 -0.14
N GLU A 5 -6.20 -8.29 -1.22
CA GLU A 5 -6.52 -7.72 -2.53
C GLU A 5 -7.85 -6.97 -2.52
N ALA A 6 -8.77 -7.37 -1.63
CA ALA A 6 -10.01 -6.66 -1.40
C ALA A 6 -9.76 -5.19 -0.99
N TYR A 7 -8.63 -4.86 -0.37
CA TYR A 7 -8.26 -3.47 -0.08
C TYR A 7 -7.81 -2.69 -1.31
N LEU A 8 -7.18 -3.33 -2.30
CA LEU A 8 -6.89 -2.66 -3.57
C LEU A 8 -8.17 -2.36 -4.34
N LEU A 9 -9.12 -3.29 -4.35
CA LEU A 9 -10.45 -3.07 -4.93
C LEU A 9 -11.19 -1.92 -4.22
N LEU A 10 -11.21 -1.93 -2.89
CA LEU A 10 -11.80 -0.83 -2.12
C LEU A 10 -11.12 0.52 -2.41
N ALA A 11 -9.79 0.55 -2.53
CA ALA A 11 -9.07 1.77 -2.86
C ALA A 11 -9.47 2.33 -4.23
N ARG A 12 -9.72 1.46 -5.22
CA ARG A 12 -10.23 1.85 -6.54
C ARG A 12 -11.64 2.45 -6.44
N GLU A 13 -12.53 1.85 -5.67
CA GLU A 13 -13.90 2.37 -5.50
C GLU A 13 -13.89 3.77 -4.85
N LEU A 14 -13.03 3.98 -3.87
CA LEU A 14 -12.93 5.25 -3.13
C LEU A 14 -12.49 6.45 -3.98
N ILE A 15 -11.83 6.23 -5.12
CA ILE A 15 -11.35 7.32 -6.00
C ILE A 15 -12.31 7.68 -7.14
N VAL A 16 -13.29 6.83 -7.47
CA VAL A 16 -14.10 6.96 -8.70
C VAL A 16 -14.99 8.21 -8.68
N SER A 17 -15.72 8.46 -7.60
CA SER A 17 -16.54 9.68 -7.45
C SER A 17 -17.04 9.84 -6.02
N PRO A 18 -16.17 10.17 -5.05
CA PRO A 18 -16.64 10.45 -3.70
C PRO A 18 -17.50 11.71 -3.68
N ALA A 19 -18.49 11.75 -2.80
CA ALA A 19 -19.22 12.99 -2.51
C ALA A 19 -18.23 14.09 -2.13
N GLU A 20 -18.43 15.33 -2.61
CA GLU A 20 -17.45 16.42 -2.49
C GLU A 20 -16.97 16.64 -1.04
N VAL A 21 -17.91 16.63 -0.09
CA VAL A 21 -17.61 16.79 1.35
C VAL A 21 -16.77 15.65 1.95
N LEU A 22 -16.75 14.49 1.31
CA LEU A 22 -15.98 13.30 1.72
C LEU A 22 -14.77 13.05 0.81
N ALA A 23 -14.56 13.87 -0.21
CA ALA A 23 -13.61 13.55 -1.29
C ALA A 23 -12.20 13.33 -0.75
N GLU A 24 -11.68 14.27 0.03
CA GLU A 24 -10.35 14.15 0.62
C GLU A 24 -10.24 12.98 1.61
N ALA A 25 -11.29 12.74 2.42
CA ALA A 25 -11.31 11.61 3.33
C ALA A 25 -11.28 10.27 2.58
N ALA A 26 -12.01 10.16 1.47
CA ALA A 26 -12.01 8.99 0.59
C ALA A 26 -10.64 8.79 -0.06
N TRP A 27 -9.99 9.86 -0.54
CA TRP A 27 -8.66 9.80 -1.15
C TRP A 27 -7.58 9.37 -0.15
N ARG A 28 -7.61 9.90 1.08
CA ARG A 28 -6.69 9.46 2.15
C ARG A 28 -6.91 8.00 2.52
N ALA A 29 -8.18 7.59 2.64
CA ALA A 29 -8.52 6.20 2.89
C ALA A 29 -8.06 5.29 1.74
N ALA A 30 -8.21 5.71 0.49
CA ALA A 30 -7.73 4.95 -0.68
C ALA A 30 -6.22 4.70 -0.62
N ALA A 31 -5.42 5.73 -0.32
CA ALA A 31 -3.96 5.60 -0.18
C ALA A 31 -3.60 4.60 0.94
N SER A 32 -4.29 4.66 2.08
CA SER A 32 -4.11 3.72 3.19
C SER A 32 -4.44 2.28 2.79
N ARG A 33 -5.58 2.05 2.13
CA ARG A 33 -5.99 0.69 1.69
C ARG A 33 -5.07 0.14 0.60
N ALA A 34 -4.66 0.98 -0.37
CA ALA A 34 -3.69 0.62 -1.40
C ALA A 34 -2.35 0.18 -0.78
N TYR A 35 -1.85 0.91 0.21
CA TYR A 35 -0.64 0.53 0.95
C TYR A 35 -0.78 -0.82 1.65
N TYR A 36 -1.86 -1.04 2.39
CA TYR A 36 -2.05 -2.30 3.12
C TYR A 36 -2.16 -3.50 2.18
N ALA A 37 -2.82 -3.36 1.02
CA ALA A 37 -2.85 -4.41 0.01
C ALA A 37 -1.43 -4.80 -0.43
N ALA A 38 -0.64 -3.83 -0.89
CA ALA A 38 0.73 -4.07 -1.36
C ALA A 38 1.66 -4.61 -0.26
N HIS A 39 1.59 -4.06 0.96
CA HIS A 39 2.41 -4.48 2.08
C HIS A 39 2.13 -5.93 2.48
N HIS A 40 0.86 -6.33 2.59
CA HIS A 40 0.52 -7.69 2.97
C HIS A 40 0.76 -8.71 1.86
N THR A 41 0.65 -8.34 0.58
CA THR A 41 1.12 -9.19 -0.51
C THR A 41 2.64 -9.40 -0.44
N GLY A 42 3.41 -8.33 -0.19
CA GLY A 42 4.87 -8.43 0.03
C GLY A 42 5.24 -9.30 1.22
N HIS A 43 4.51 -9.17 2.33
CA HIS A 43 4.68 -10.03 3.49
C HIS A 43 4.46 -11.51 3.14
N HIS A 44 3.38 -11.82 2.43
CA HIS A 44 3.04 -13.18 2.05
C HIS A 44 4.08 -13.78 1.11
N TYR A 45 4.51 -13.03 0.11
CA TYR A 45 5.61 -13.42 -0.78
C TYR A 45 6.87 -13.81 0.00
N LEU A 46 7.26 -13.00 0.99
CA LEU A 46 8.43 -13.29 1.82
C LEU A 46 8.24 -14.52 2.73
N GLU A 47 7.04 -14.69 3.31
CA GLU A 47 6.71 -15.90 4.08
C GLU A 47 6.88 -17.17 3.23
N GLU A 48 6.38 -17.16 1.99
CA GLU A 48 6.37 -18.35 1.12
C GLU A 48 7.73 -18.66 0.47
N ASN A 49 8.52 -17.64 0.13
CA ASN A 49 9.73 -17.82 -0.68
C ASN A 49 11.03 -17.79 0.13
N VAL A 50 11.07 -17.08 1.27
CA VAL A 50 12.31 -16.90 2.04
C VAL A 50 12.19 -17.27 3.52
N GLY A 51 11.05 -17.82 3.94
CA GLY A 51 10.83 -18.24 5.32
C GLY A 51 10.79 -17.07 6.30
N PHE A 52 10.33 -15.90 5.85
CA PHE A 52 10.19 -14.72 6.69
C PHE A 52 9.15 -14.97 7.80
N GLU A 53 9.55 -14.85 9.07
CA GLU A 53 8.67 -15.05 10.21
C GLU A 53 8.00 -13.74 10.67
N ARG A 54 6.74 -13.81 11.08
CA ARG A 54 6.01 -12.67 11.65
C ARG A 54 6.63 -12.25 12.99
N GLY A 55 7.44 -11.19 12.98
CA GLY A 55 7.84 -10.47 14.19
C GLY A 55 6.86 -9.35 14.53
N ASP A 56 6.51 -9.20 15.81
CA ASP A 56 5.39 -8.37 16.29
C ASP A 56 5.62 -6.84 16.26
N GLU A 57 6.82 -6.31 16.04
CA GLU A 57 7.05 -4.85 16.08
C GLU A 57 8.01 -4.41 14.96
N GLY A 58 7.51 -3.58 14.02
CA GLY A 58 8.28 -3.08 12.86
C GLY A 58 7.90 -3.67 11.50
N ILE A 59 6.75 -4.36 11.42
CA ILE A 59 6.26 -5.11 10.24
C ILE A 59 6.38 -4.35 8.90
N HIS A 60 6.14 -3.03 8.88
CA HIS A 60 6.27 -2.24 7.66
C HIS A 60 7.72 -2.17 7.15
N ARG A 61 8.65 -1.83 8.05
CA ARG A 61 10.07 -1.70 7.68
C ARG A 61 10.69 -3.07 7.41
N ALA A 62 10.30 -4.09 8.16
CA ALA A 62 10.80 -5.44 7.99
C ALA A 62 10.43 -6.02 6.60
N VAL A 63 9.18 -5.84 6.15
CA VAL A 63 8.76 -6.27 4.80
C VAL A 63 9.51 -5.52 3.70
N ILE A 64 9.70 -4.20 3.85
CA ILE A 64 10.47 -3.42 2.87
C ILE A 64 11.92 -3.91 2.80
N LEU A 65 12.56 -4.16 3.95
CA LEU A 65 13.94 -4.66 3.99
C LEU A 65 14.06 -6.09 3.44
N GLY A 66 13.09 -6.96 3.72
CA GLY A 66 13.04 -8.30 3.14
C GLY A 66 12.93 -8.24 1.61
N LEU A 67 11.98 -7.45 1.11
CA LEU A 67 11.84 -7.22 -0.33
C LEU A 67 13.06 -6.52 -0.93
N GLN A 68 13.83 -5.73 -0.18
CA GLN A 68 15.01 -5.07 -0.71
C GLN A 68 16.10 -6.09 -1.11
N LEU A 69 16.18 -7.21 -0.39
CA LEU A 69 17.11 -8.30 -0.71
C LEU A 69 16.63 -9.16 -1.89
N GLU A 70 15.31 -9.37 -1.99
CA GLU A 70 14.73 -10.28 -2.99
C GLU A 70 14.35 -9.58 -4.30
N MET A 71 13.81 -8.37 -4.21
CA MET A 71 13.17 -7.62 -5.30
C MET A 71 13.31 -6.10 -5.05
N GLU A 72 14.53 -5.57 -5.17
CA GLU A 72 14.87 -4.19 -4.84
C GLU A 72 13.90 -3.15 -5.44
N GLU A 73 13.51 -3.30 -6.71
CA GLU A 73 12.57 -2.39 -7.37
C GLU A 73 11.19 -2.36 -6.70
N VAL A 74 10.69 -3.52 -6.26
CA VAL A 74 9.42 -3.62 -5.54
C VAL A 74 9.53 -2.99 -4.16
N ALA A 75 10.67 -3.16 -3.48
CA ALA A 75 10.93 -2.52 -2.19
C ALA A 75 10.95 -0.99 -2.29
N VAL A 76 11.61 -0.44 -3.34
CA VAL A 76 11.63 1.00 -3.60
C VAL A 76 10.23 1.55 -3.82
N ASP A 77 9.40 0.85 -4.60
CA ASP A 77 8.03 1.26 -4.84
C ASP A 77 7.15 1.13 -3.58
N LEU A 78 7.32 0.07 -2.79
CA LEU A 78 6.60 -0.09 -1.52
C LEU A 78 6.99 1.00 -0.50
N GLU A 79 8.25 1.41 -0.46
CA GLU A 79 8.72 2.53 0.36
C GLU A 79 8.11 3.87 -0.11
N ARG A 80 7.98 4.09 -1.43
CA ARG A 80 7.27 5.28 -1.97
C ARG A 80 5.80 5.27 -1.57
N LEU A 81 5.14 4.12 -1.66
CA LEU A 81 3.74 3.95 -1.27
C LEU A 81 3.55 4.16 0.23
N PHE A 82 4.48 3.67 1.07
CA PHE A 82 4.49 3.90 2.51
C PHE A 82 4.58 5.40 2.83
N LYS A 83 5.50 6.13 2.20
CA LYS A 83 5.63 7.59 2.38
C LYS A 83 4.37 8.33 1.95
N ASN A 84 3.76 7.94 0.83
CA ASN A 84 2.49 8.52 0.38
C ASN A 84 1.37 8.30 1.40
N ARG A 85 1.26 7.09 1.97
CA ARG A 85 0.33 6.81 3.07
C ARG A 85 0.61 7.68 4.28
N VAL A 86 1.86 7.77 4.76
CA VAL A 86 2.21 8.59 5.93
C VAL A 86 1.82 10.06 5.70
N HIS A 87 2.08 10.56 4.49
CA HIS A 87 1.64 11.87 4.07
C HIS A 87 0.11 12.02 4.15
N ALA A 88 -0.63 11.04 3.63
CA ALA A 88 -2.09 10.99 3.64
C ALA A 88 -2.70 10.88 5.04
N ASP A 89 -2.09 10.14 5.94
CA ASP A 89 -2.66 9.86 7.26
C ASP A 89 -2.31 10.97 8.27
N TYR A 90 -1.14 11.60 8.15
CA TYR A 90 -0.57 12.39 9.26
C TYR A 90 -0.01 13.77 8.88
N GLU A 91 0.52 13.97 7.68
CA GLU A 91 1.32 15.16 7.38
C GLU A 91 0.61 16.19 6.50
N ALA A 92 -0.17 15.73 5.53
CA ALA A 92 -0.76 16.59 4.52
C ALA A 92 -1.81 17.51 5.13
N ARG A 93 -1.68 18.83 4.87
CA ARG A 93 -2.78 19.78 5.09
C ARG A 93 -3.91 19.59 4.08
N THR A 94 -3.55 19.17 2.87
CA THR A 94 -4.47 18.86 1.78
C THR A 94 -3.93 17.64 1.04
N PHE A 95 -4.77 16.64 0.83
CA PHE A 95 -4.45 15.45 0.06
C PHE A 95 -5.34 15.39 -1.18
N THR A 96 -4.76 15.14 -2.34
CA THR A 96 -5.48 15.29 -3.61
C THR A 96 -5.87 13.95 -4.21
N ARG A 97 -6.83 13.97 -5.14
CA ARG A 97 -7.19 12.83 -5.97
C ARG A 97 -5.97 12.19 -6.64
N GLY A 98 -5.08 13.01 -7.22
CA GLY A 98 -3.88 12.52 -7.89
C GLY A 98 -2.92 11.78 -6.95
N ASN A 99 -2.87 12.15 -5.66
CA ASN A 99 -2.08 11.37 -4.69
C ASN A 99 -2.68 9.98 -4.44
N ALA A 100 -4.01 9.89 -4.37
CA ALA A 100 -4.71 8.61 -4.22
C ALA A 100 -4.61 7.73 -5.47
N GLU A 101 -4.77 8.31 -6.67
CA GLU A 101 -4.61 7.61 -7.95
C GLU A 101 -3.20 7.03 -8.07
N TYR A 102 -2.17 7.83 -7.77
CA TYR A 102 -0.79 7.35 -7.70
C TYR A 102 -0.62 6.16 -6.74
N ALA A 103 -1.21 6.24 -5.55
CA ALA A 103 -1.12 5.15 -4.57
C ALA A 103 -1.79 3.86 -5.06
N VAL A 104 -2.97 3.97 -5.69
CA VAL A 104 -3.73 2.84 -6.24
C VAL A 104 -2.98 2.18 -7.40
N GLU A 105 -2.45 2.97 -8.34
CA GLU A 105 -1.69 2.47 -9.49
C GLU A 105 -0.38 1.78 -9.05
N LEU A 106 0.35 2.40 -8.11
CA LEU A 106 1.59 1.84 -7.61
C LEU A 106 1.35 0.55 -6.83
N ALA A 107 0.30 0.49 -6.00
CA ALA A 107 -0.08 -0.72 -5.29
C ALA A 107 -0.44 -1.86 -6.25
N ALA A 108 -1.20 -1.58 -7.32
CA ALA A 108 -1.53 -2.57 -8.32
C ALA A 108 -0.28 -3.15 -9.00
N SER A 109 0.66 -2.28 -9.40
CA SER A 109 1.94 -2.69 -9.97
C SER A 109 2.79 -3.55 -9.02
N ILE A 110 2.79 -3.25 -7.71
CA ILE A 110 3.48 -4.05 -6.71
C ILE A 110 2.82 -5.43 -6.57
N VAL A 111 1.49 -5.46 -6.42
CA VAL A 111 0.73 -6.72 -6.26
C VAL A 111 0.93 -7.63 -7.48
N ASP A 112 0.88 -7.09 -8.70
CA ASP A 112 1.07 -7.88 -9.92
C ASP A 112 2.49 -8.46 -10.06
N ARG A 113 3.52 -7.80 -9.51
CA ARG A 113 4.92 -8.28 -9.55
C ARG A 113 5.26 -9.34 -8.50
N LEU A 114 4.45 -9.44 -7.44
CA LEU A 114 4.69 -10.35 -6.31
C LEU A 114 3.86 -11.63 -6.37
N ARG A 115 3.02 -11.78 -7.39
CA ARG A 115 2.28 -13.01 -7.72
C ARG A 115 3.04 -13.83 -8.76
#